data_AF-A0A2E1PEI9-F1
#
_entry.id   AF-A0A2E1PEI9-F1
#
_cell.length_a   1.000
_cell.length_b   1.000
_cell.length_c   1.000
_cell.angle_alpha   90.00
_cell.angle_beta   90.00
_cell.angle_gamma   90.00
#
_symmetry.space_group_name_H-M   'P 1'
#
loop_
_entity.id
_entity.type
_entity.pdbx_description
1 polymer ?
#
loop_
_entity_poly.entity_id
_entity_poly.type
_entity_poly.pdbx_seq_one_letter_code
_entity_poly.pdbx_strand_id
1 'polypeptide(L)'
;MEPKKYIKEERIYEIEDLNEIGSDIKINLQIGDKVIVQSRSIGKGFAGVMKRHNFSGLRASHGVSISHRSHGSTGQNQNPGRVFKGKKMAGHLGNEIVTQKNLEVLRIDEDNSLIFLKGSVPGKKSTIVKVYK
;
A
#
# COMPACT_ATOMS: atom_id res chain seq x y z
N MET A 1 -25.61 -10.36 17.87
CA MET A 1 -24.30 -10.08 17.26
C MET A 1 -23.41 -9.44 18.31
N GLU A 2 -22.21 -9.98 18.53
CA GLU A 2 -21.26 -9.44 19.50
C GLU A 2 -20.49 -8.24 18.92
N PRO A 3 -20.02 -7.29 19.74
CA PRO A 3 -19.24 -6.15 19.27
C PRO A 3 -17.93 -6.62 18.61
N LYS A 4 -17.69 -6.16 17.38
CA LYS A 4 -16.48 -6.51 16.61
C LYS A 4 -15.43 -5.42 16.71
N LYS A 5 -14.15 -5.82 16.72
CA LYS A 5 -12.99 -4.91 16.79
C LYS A 5 -12.82 -4.07 15.51
N TYR A 6 -13.19 -4.63 14.36
CA TYR A 6 -13.01 -3.99 13.05
C TYR A 6 -14.25 -4.23 12.18
N ILE A 7 -14.64 -3.19 11.45
CA ILE A 7 -15.74 -3.23 10.48
C ILE A 7 -15.18 -2.71 9.16
N LYS A 8 -15.47 -3.43 8.07
CA LYS A 8 -15.07 -3.08 6.71
C LYS A 8 -16.20 -3.40 5.76
N GLU A 9 -16.34 -2.55 4.75
CA GLU A 9 -17.30 -2.75 3.68
C GLU A 9 -16.64 -3.50 2.53
N GLU A 10 -17.43 -4.33 1.88
CA GLU A 10 -17.10 -4.99 0.63
C GLU A 10 -18.11 -4.59 -0.43
N ARG A 11 -17.58 -4.21 -1.59
CA ARG A 11 -18.44 -3.84 -2.71
C ARG A 11 -18.82 -5.12 -3.41
N ILE A 12 -20.12 -5.31 -3.57
CA ILE A 12 -20.72 -6.43 -4.28
C ILE A 12 -21.28 -5.90 -5.61
N TYR A 13 -21.32 -6.76 -6.63
CA TYR A 13 -21.85 -6.41 -7.95
C TYR A 13 -23.27 -6.94 -8.19
N GLU A 14 -23.62 -8.10 -7.60
CA GLU A 14 -24.91 -8.78 -7.75
C GLU A 14 -25.58 -8.97 -6.39
N ILE A 15 -26.91 -9.05 -6.34
CA ILE A 15 -27.64 -9.12 -5.05
C ILE A 15 -27.49 -10.53 -4.44
N GLU A 16 -27.27 -11.54 -5.27
CA GLU A 16 -27.10 -12.94 -4.94
C GLU A 16 -25.83 -13.21 -4.10
N ASP A 17 -24.82 -12.36 -4.24
CA ASP A 17 -23.58 -12.41 -3.47
C ASP A 17 -23.74 -11.81 -2.05
N LEU A 18 -24.93 -11.28 -1.73
CA LEU A 18 -25.20 -10.72 -0.41
C LEU A 18 -25.46 -11.83 0.61
N ASN A 19 -24.51 -12.00 1.53
CA ASN A 19 -24.68 -12.94 2.64
C ASN A 19 -25.74 -12.48 3.64
N GLU A 20 -26.46 -13.44 4.24
CA GLU A 20 -27.43 -13.17 5.30
C GLU A 20 -26.75 -12.53 6.53
N ILE A 21 -27.46 -11.59 7.16
CA ILE A 21 -26.96 -10.88 8.34
C ILE A 21 -26.75 -11.89 9.47
N GLY A 22 -25.53 -11.95 10.00
CA GLY A 22 -25.18 -12.86 11.10
C GLY A 22 -24.53 -14.17 10.65
N SER A 23 -24.40 -14.41 9.35
CA SER A 23 -23.66 -15.56 8.83
C SER A 23 -22.15 -15.44 9.10
N ASP A 24 -21.53 -16.58 9.41
CA ASP A 24 -20.07 -16.68 9.53
C ASP A 24 -19.43 -16.76 8.14
N ILE A 25 -18.43 -15.91 7.90
CA ILE A 25 -17.68 -15.90 6.65
C ILE A 25 -16.64 -17.02 6.70
N LYS A 26 -16.87 -18.10 5.95
CA LYS A 26 -15.87 -19.15 5.72
C LYS A 26 -14.86 -18.75 4.65
N ILE A 27 -13.70 -19.40 4.66
CA ILE A 27 -12.66 -19.20 3.64
C ILE A 27 -13.15 -19.81 2.32
N ASN A 28 -13.76 -19.00 1.45
CA ASN A 28 -14.17 -19.40 0.10
C ASN A 28 -13.05 -19.14 -0.91
N LEU A 29 -11.87 -19.71 -0.66
CA LEU A 29 -10.70 -19.60 -1.55
C LEU A 29 -10.18 -21.01 -1.82
N GLN A 30 -9.65 -21.23 -3.02
CA GLN A 30 -8.99 -22.49 -3.38
C GLN A 30 -7.50 -22.28 -3.55
N ILE A 31 -6.72 -23.36 -3.40
CA ILE A 31 -5.29 -23.34 -3.70
C ILE A 31 -5.11 -23.05 -5.20
N GLY A 32 -4.24 -22.10 -5.53
CA GLY A 32 -4.02 -21.62 -6.89
C GLY A 32 -4.88 -20.42 -7.31
N ASP A 33 -5.87 -20.03 -6.52
CA ASP A 33 -6.62 -18.80 -6.78
C ASP A 33 -5.72 -17.57 -6.74
N LYS A 34 -6.04 -16.58 -7.60
CA LYS A 34 -5.41 -15.26 -7.59
C LYS A 34 -6.31 -14.28 -6.85
N VAL A 35 -5.77 -13.68 -5.79
CA VAL A 35 -6.49 -12.73 -4.94
C VAL A 35 -5.87 -11.34 -5.00
N ILE A 36 -6.68 -10.35 -4.64
CA ILE A 36 -6.28 -8.97 -4.43
C ILE A 36 -6.23 -8.72 -2.93
N VAL A 37 -5.12 -8.13 -2.48
CA VAL A 37 -4.87 -7.83 -1.08
C VAL A 37 -4.77 -6.33 -0.88
N GLN A 38 -5.52 -5.79 0.07
CA GLN A 38 -5.49 -4.39 0.43
C GLN A 38 -5.19 -4.21 1.92
N SER A 39 -4.17 -3.40 2.22
CA SER A 39 -3.76 -3.13 3.60
C SER A 39 -3.01 -1.80 3.72
N ARG A 40 -2.82 -1.32 4.96
CA ARG A 40 -2.02 -0.11 5.21
C ARG A 40 -0.53 -0.44 5.14
N SER A 41 0.18 0.28 4.30
CA SER A 41 1.64 0.18 4.17
C SER A 41 2.38 0.63 5.44
N ILE A 42 3.63 0.17 5.59
CA ILE A 42 4.50 0.58 6.70
C ILE A 42 4.79 2.08 6.59
N GLY A 43 4.48 2.84 7.64
CA GLY A 43 4.88 4.24 7.76
C GLY A 43 6.39 4.42 7.85
N LYS A 44 6.94 5.30 7.03
CA LYS A 44 8.38 5.63 6.96
C LYS A 44 8.69 7.04 7.47
N GLY A 45 7.69 7.74 8.02
CA GLY A 45 7.82 9.11 8.53
C GLY A 45 8.03 10.14 7.42
N PHE A 46 8.65 11.28 7.75
CA PHE A 46 9.05 12.28 6.77
C PHE A 46 10.25 11.76 5.95
N ALA A 47 10.06 11.59 4.65
CA ALA A 47 11.07 11.10 3.73
C ALA A 47 11.54 12.21 2.78
N GLY A 48 12.86 12.33 2.62
CA GLY A 48 13.48 13.17 1.59
C GLY A 48 13.19 12.67 0.17
N VAL A 49 13.45 13.51 -0.83
CA VAL A 49 13.12 13.23 -2.24
C VAL A 49 13.78 11.96 -2.80
N MET A 50 14.99 11.62 -2.36
CA MET A 50 15.67 10.41 -2.81
C MET A 50 14.93 9.14 -2.34
N LYS A 51 14.50 9.09 -1.08
CA LYS A 51 13.77 7.93 -0.52
C LYS A 51 12.32 7.87 -0.99
N ARG A 52 11.68 9.03 -1.18
CA ARG A 52 10.26 9.12 -1.54
C ARG A 52 10.01 8.93 -3.03
N HIS A 53 10.90 9.44 -3.88
CA HIS A 53 10.71 9.53 -5.34
C HIS A 53 11.85 8.93 -6.14
N ASN A 54 12.81 8.26 -5.51
CA ASN A 54 13.99 7.68 -6.15
C ASN A 54 14.83 8.70 -6.96
N PHE A 55 14.91 9.95 -6.49
CA PHE A 55 15.79 10.94 -7.10
C PHE A 55 17.26 10.51 -6.96
N SER A 56 18.07 10.75 -8.00
CA SER A 56 19.48 10.39 -8.07
C SER A 56 20.38 11.20 -7.13
N GLY A 57 19.96 12.42 -6.76
CA GLY A 57 20.80 13.36 -6.01
C GLY A 57 21.87 14.02 -6.88
N LEU A 58 22.83 14.68 -6.24
CA LEU A 58 23.98 15.30 -6.90
C LEU A 58 25.24 14.46 -6.67
N ARG A 59 26.34 14.80 -7.36
CA ARG A 59 27.64 14.14 -7.17
C ARG A 59 28.11 14.26 -5.72
N ALA A 60 28.87 13.26 -5.28
CA ALA A 60 29.50 13.26 -3.96
C ALA A 60 30.78 14.11 -3.91
N SER A 61 31.53 14.19 -5.01
CA SER A 61 32.80 14.91 -5.13
C SER A 61 32.77 15.96 -6.25
N HIS A 62 33.92 16.57 -6.55
CA HIS A 62 34.10 17.58 -7.60
C HIS A 62 33.25 18.85 -7.40
N GLY A 63 33.40 19.50 -6.23
CA GLY A 63 32.90 20.86 -5.99
C GLY A 63 31.42 20.98 -5.62
N VAL A 64 30.68 19.87 -5.46
CA VAL A 64 29.32 19.94 -4.91
C VAL A 64 29.40 20.34 -3.44
N SER A 65 28.84 21.51 -3.11
CA SER A 65 28.81 22.04 -1.75
C SER A 65 27.44 21.83 -1.12
N ILE A 66 27.38 21.08 -0.01
CA ILE A 66 26.26 20.91 0.94
C ILE A 66 24.96 20.31 0.32
N SER A 67 24.92 20.07 -0.98
CA SER A 67 23.70 19.78 -1.74
C SER A 67 23.60 18.35 -2.29
N HIS A 68 24.47 17.43 -1.85
CA HIS A 68 24.57 16.05 -2.35
C HIS A 68 23.23 15.30 -2.43
N ARG A 69 22.32 15.53 -1.48
CA ARG A 69 21.00 14.87 -1.40
C ARG A 69 19.82 15.84 -1.63
N SER A 70 20.11 17.02 -2.16
CA SER A 70 19.11 18.04 -2.47
C SER A 70 18.22 17.62 -3.62
N HIS A 71 17.07 18.30 -3.78
CA HIS A 71 16.09 18.02 -4.84
C HIS A 71 16.41 18.67 -6.19
N GLY A 72 17.48 19.47 -6.28
CA GLY A 72 17.79 20.25 -7.48
C GLY A 72 16.72 21.31 -7.78
N SER A 73 16.46 21.59 -9.05
CA SER A 73 15.49 22.63 -9.44
C SER A 73 14.03 22.25 -9.16
N THR A 74 13.28 23.19 -8.58
CA THR A 74 11.84 23.05 -8.32
C THR A 74 10.96 23.53 -9.47
N GLY A 75 11.48 24.34 -10.41
CA GLY A 75 10.68 24.96 -11.47
C GLY A 75 11.50 25.66 -12.57
N GLN A 76 10.81 26.42 -13.41
CA GLN A 76 11.37 27.24 -14.49
C GLN A 76 11.37 28.73 -14.08
N ASN A 77 12.20 29.55 -14.74
CA ASN A 77 12.25 30.99 -14.50
C ASN A 77 11.14 31.74 -15.29
N GLN A 78 10.60 32.83 -14.71
CA GLN A 78 9.60 33.76 -15.25
C GLN A 78 8.25 33.15 -15.65
N ASN A 79 8.21 32.28 -16.66
CA ASN A 79 7.03 31.53 -17.08
C ASN A 79 7.25 30.07 -16.70
N PRO A 80 6.50 29.48 -15.75
CA PRO A 80 5.18 29.87 -15.19
C PRO A 80 5.20 30.72 -13.90
N GLY A 81 6.37 31.10 -13.37
CA GLY A 81 6.49 31.96 -12.18
C GLY A 81 6.03 31.33 -10.86
N ARG A 82 5.77 30.01 -10.84
CA ARG A 82 5.32 29.25 -9.67
C ARG A 82 5.74 27.79 -9.76
N VAL A 83 5.73 27.10 -8.63
CA VAL A 83 5.85 25.64 -8.60
C VAL A 83 4.52 25.00 -9.01
N PHE A 84 4.55 24.06 -9.95
CA PHE A 84 3.35 23.33 -10.36
C PHE A 84 2.82 22.42 -9.24
N LYS A 85 1.49 22.25 -9.20
CA LYS A 85 0.85 21.27 -8.30
C LYS A 85 1.34 19.86 -8.65
N GLY A 86 1.54 19.02 -7.63
CA GLY A 86 2.07 17.67 -7.82
C GLY A 86 3.59 17.59 -8.05
N LYS A 87 4.33 18.70 -7.97
CA LYS A 87 5.80 18.66 -8.00
C LYS A 87 6.31 17.73 -6.88
N LYS A 88 7.12 16.76 -7.27
CA LYS A 88 7.72 15.78 -6.34
C LYS A 88 8.65 16.48 -5.34
N MET A 89 8.25 16.48 -4.08
CA MET A 89 8.99 17.06 -2.96
C MET A 89 9.09 16.08 -1.78
N ALA A 90 9.92 16.40 -0.80
CA ALA A 90 9.99 15.67 0.46
C ALA A 90 8.63 15.71 1.19
N GLY A 91 8.37 14.73 2.05
CA GLY A 91 7.10 14.64 2.77
C GLY A 91 6.89 13.29 3.42
N HIS A 92 5.74 13.13 4.08
CA HIS A 92 5.35 11.86 4.70
C HIS A 92 5.30 10.73 3.65
N LEU A 93 5.82 9.55 4.01
CA LEU A 93 5.86 8.37 3.15
C LEU A 93 5.32 7.14 3.89
N GLY A 94 4.45 6.38 3.23
CA GLY A 94 3.82 5.19 3.79
C GLY A 94 2.65 5.51 4.72
N ASN A 95 2.16 4.51 5.46
CA ASN A 95 0.89 4.58 6.21
C ASN A 95 -0.33 4.89 5.32
N GLU A 96 -0.24 4.57 4.04
CA GLU A 96 -1.29 4.71 3.03
C GLU A 96 -1.84 3.34 2.67
N ILE A 97 -3.08 3.30 2.18
CA ILE A 97 -3.71 2.07 1.70
C ILE A 97 -3.05 1.66 0.39
N VAL A 98 -2.51 0.45 0.35
CA VAL A 98 -1.89 -0.14 -0.84
C VAL A 98 -2.66 -1.39 -1.21
N THR A 99 -2.91 -1.55 -2.50
CA THR A 99 -3.54 -2.73 -3.07
C THR A 99 -2.52 -3.50 -3.90
N GLN A 100 -2.27 -4.74 -3.55
CA GLN A 100 -1.43 -5.67 -4.30
C GLN A 100 -2.34 -6.69 -5.00
N LYS A 101 -2.23 -6.77 -6.33
CA LYS A 101 -3.08 -7.61 -7.16
C LYS A 101 -2.36 -8.92 -7.51
N ASN A 102 -3.14 -9.95 -7.85
CA ASN A 102 -2.65 -11.21 -8.41
C ASN A 102 -1.71 -12.00 -7.47
N LEU A 103 -1.97 -11.96 -6.17
CA LEU A 103 -1.26 -12.84 -5.23
C LEU A 103 -1.87 -14.24 -5.28
N GLU A 104 -1.03 -15.26 -5.36
CA GLU A 104 -1.44 -16.65 -5.48
C GLU A 104 -1.62 -17.29 -4.10
N VAL A 105 -2.71 -18.01 -3.89
CA VAL A 105 -2.94 -18.80 -2.67
C VAL A 105 -2.16 -20.11 -2.76
N LEU A 106 -1.17 -20.28 -1.87
CA LEU A 106 -0.30 -21.47 -1.86
C LEU A 106 -0.86 -22.60 -1.02
N ARG A 107 -1.48 -22.27 0.11
CA ARG A 107 -2.01 -23.24 1.07
C ARG A 107 -3.09 -22.58 1.91
N ILE A 108 -4.07 -23.38 2.29
CA ILE A 108 -5.13 -23.02 3.24
C ILE A 108 -5.08 -24.05 4.36
N ASP A 109 -5.13 -23.59 5.59
CA ASP A 109 -5.19 -24.41 6.79
C ASP A 109 -6.44 -23.97 7.58
N GLU A 110 -7.52 -24.74 7.43
CA GLU A 110 -8.82 -24.41 8.01
C GLU A 110 -8.83 -24.61 9.53
N ASP A 111 -8.11 -25.63 10.03
CA ASP A 111 -8.01 -25.95 11.46
C ASP A 111 -7.38 -24.79 12.25
N ASN A 112 -6.35 -24.16 11.68
CA ASN A 112 -5.68 -23.01 12.27
C ASN A 112 -6.20 -21.65 11.75
N SER A 113 -7.17 -21.66 10.82
CA SER A 113 -7.68 -20.45 10.13
C SER A 113 -6.58 -19.60 9.49
N LEU A 114 -5.63 -20.23 8.80
CA LEU A 114 -4.48 -19.59 8.16
C LEU A 114 -4.56 -19.67 6.63
N ILE A 115 -4.15 -18.60 5.96
CA ILE A 115 -4.03 -18.51 4.50
C ILE A 115 -2.59 -18.12 4.16
N PHE A 116 -1.97 -18.92 3.28
CA PHE A 116 -0.61 -18.69 2.81
C PHE A 116 -0.64 -18.07 1.42
N LEU A 117 -0.10 -16.86 1.29
CA LEU A 117 -0.04 -16.13 0.02
C LEU A 117 1.40 -16.07 -0.51
N LYS A 118 1.54 -16.20 -1.81
CA LYS A 118 2.82 -16.06 -2.51
C LYS A 118 3.20 -14.59 -2.67
N GLY A 119 4.10 -14.11 -1.82
CA GLY A 119 4.71 -12.78 -1.96
C GLY A 119 4.62 -11.94 -0.70
N SER A 120 4.75 -10.62 -0.87
CA SER A 120 4.65 -9.65 0.22
C SER A 120 3.21 -9.23 0.46
N VAL A 121 2.87 -8.92 1.71
CA VAL A 121 1.64 -8.21 2.06
C VAL A 121 2.01 -6.84 2.62
N PRO A 122 1.37 -5.73 2.19
CA PRO A 122 1.67 -4.41 2.73
C PRO A 122 1.34 -4.32 4.23
N GLY A 123 2.23 -3.71 5.00
CA GLY A 123 2.01 -3.45 6.43
C GLY A 123 2.98 -4.19 7.35
N LYS A 124 2.86 -3.95 8.66
CA LYS A 124 3.60 -4.67 9.69
C LYS A 124 2.84 -5.93 10.10
N LYS A 125 3.47 -6.81 10.88
CA LYS A 125 2.76 -7.91 11.56
C LYS A 125 1.55 -7.37 12.33
N SER A 126 0.45 -8.12 12.33
CA SER A 126 -0.83 -7.75 12.96
C SER A 126 -1.55 -6.55 12.33
N THR A 127 -1.17 -6.12 11.12
CA THR A 127 -1.97 -5.17 10.33
C THR A 127 -3.22 -5.89 9.81
N ILE A 128 -4.35 -5.20 9.79
CA ILE A 128 -5.58 -5.72 9.18
C ILE A 128 -5.39 -5.76 7.67
N VAL A 129 -5.75 -6.88 7.07
CA VAL A 129 -5.62 -7.13 5.65
C VAL A 129 -7.00 -7.50 5.11
N LYS A 130 -7.42 -6.79 4.06
CA LYS A 130 -8.60 -7.16 3.28
C LYS A 130 -8.15 -8.03 2.11
N VAL A 131 -8.74 -9.20 1.96
CA VAL A 131 -8.48 -10.14 0.86
C VAL A 131 -9.79 -10.33 0.11
N TYR A 132 -9.77 -10.14 -1.20
CA TYR A 132 -10.94 -10.30 -2.06
C TYR A 132 -10.53 -10.76 -3.47
N LYS A 133 -11.48 -11.28 -4.23
CA LYS A 133 -11.30 -11.72 -5.62
C LYS A 133 -11.79 -10.65 -6.59
#